data_AF-A0AAN3YRC1-F1
#
_entry.id   AF-A0AAN3YRC1-F1
#
_cell.length_a   1.000
_cell.length_b   1.000
_cell.length_c   1.000
_cell.angle_alpha   90.00
_cell.angle_beta   90.00
_cell.angle_gamma   90.00
#
_symmetry.space_group_name_H-M   'P 1'
#
loop_
_entity.id
_entity.type
_entity.pdbx_description
1 polymer ?
#
loop_
_entity_poly.entity_id
_entity_poly.type
_entity_poly.pdbx_seq_one_letter_code
_entity_poly.pdbx_strand_id
1 'polypeptide(L)'
;MNAAELIQAREQLQGNDDFYQSKVVKHYRNDGLSFDERVSGMNKTAEVRADLLSKLNKNSDDIQVSEFLDYLKNENSRIYHMIYYLAEIEKEKNGIDYLLLKRKDKIKIINALHQIKVLSALIPNKLAMPI
;
A
#
# COMPACT_ATOMS: atom_id res chain seq x y z
N MET A 1 -21.81 -59.10 13.16
CA MET A 1 -20.72 -58.22 13.59
C MET A 1 -20.58 -58.38 15.10
N ASN A 2 -19.48 -58.96 15.57
CA ASN A 2 -19.26 -59.24 17.00
C ASN A 2 -18.53 -58.06 17.68
N ALA A 3 -18.52 -58.02 19.01
CA ALA A 3 -17.92 -56.92 19.76
C ALA A 3 -16.41 -56.75 19.52
N ALA A 4 -15.70 -57.83 19.15
CA ALA A 4 -14.27 -57.77 18.84
C ALA A 4 -14.00 -57.09 17.48
N GLU A 5 -14.86 -57.31 16.49
CA GLU A 5 -14.78 -56.63 15.18
C GLU A 5 -15.02 -55.11 15.32
N LEU A 6 -15.91 -54.70 16.23
CA LEU A 6 -16.17 -53.29 16.55
C LEU A 6 -14.99 -52.60 17.24
N ILE A 7 -14.29 -53.32 18.14
CA ILE A 7 -13.12 -52.79 18.86
C ILE A 7 -11.94 -52.64 17.89
N GLN A 8 -11.70 -53.65 17.04
CA GLN A 8 -10.62 -53.62 16.06
C GLN A 8 -10.84 -52.54 14.98
N ALA A 9 -12.09 -52.31 14.56
CA ALA A 9 -12.43 -51.21 13.66
C ALA A 9 -12.20 -49.83 14.31
N ARG A 10 -12.43 -49.71 15.63
CA ARG A 10 -12.18 -48.47 16.39
C ARG A 10 -10.68 -48.19 16.55
N GLU A 11 -9.88 -49.22 16.80
CA GLU A 11 -8.42 -49.11 16.91
C GLU A 11 -7.78 -48.74 15.56
N GLN A 12 -8.29 -49.26 14.45
CA GLN A 12 -7.86 -48.87 13.09
C GLN A 12 -8.22 -47.42 12.73
N LEU A 13 -9.31 -46.89 13.29
CA LEU A 13 -9.72 -45.48 13.11
C LEU A 13 -8.94 -44.51 14.00
N GLN A 14 -8.48 -44.95 15.18
CA GLN A 14 -7.66 -44.13 16.10
C GLN A 14 -6.18 -44.07 15.71
N GLY A 15 -5.70 -44.95 14.83
CA GLY A 15 -4.30 -44.99 14.38
C GLY A 15 -3.89 -43.91 13.37
N ASN A 16 -4.77 -42.97 13.03
CA ASN A 16 -4.55 -41.95 11.99
C ASN A 16 -4.78 -40.50 12.45
N ASP A 17 -4.68 -40.23 13.75
CA ASP A 17 -4.80 -38.86 14.29
C ASP A 17 -3.58 -37.96 13.98
N ASP A 18 -2.60 -38.44 13.20
CA ASP A 18 -1.36 -37.71 12.88
C ASP A 18 -1.41 -36.83 11.61
N PHE A 19 -2.55 -36.68 10.91
CA PHE A 19 -2.57 -35.96 9.62
C PHE A 19 -3.54 -34.78 9.49
N TYR A 20 -3.96 -34.17 10.60
CA TYR A 20 -4.52 -32.81 10.56
C TYR A 20 -3.60 -31.85 11.32
N GLN A 21 -2.38 -31.67 10.82
CA GLN A 21 -1.71 -30.38 11.04
C GLN A 21 -2.61 -29.31 10.43
N SER A 22 -3.36 -28.61 11.28
CA SER A 22 -4.04 -27.36 10.93
C SER A 22 -3.03 -26.53 10.14
N LYS A 23 -3.24 -26.38 8.83
CA LYS A 23 -2.44 -25.47 7.99
C LYS A 23 -2.43 -24.14 8.71
N VAL A 24 -1.27 -23.73 9.23
CA VAL A 24 -1.13 -22.43 9.88
C VAL A 24 -1.34 -21.39 8.78
N VAL A 25 -2.57 -20.89 8.66
CA VAL A 25 -2.90 -19.81 7.74
C VAL A 25 -2.22 -18.57 8.29
N LYS A 26 -1.17 -18.11 7.59
CA LYS A 26 -0.50 -16.87 7.95
C LYS A 26 -1.41 -15.71 7.59
N HIS A 27 -1.95 -15.04 8.60
CA HIS A 27 -2.71 -13.81 8.44
C HIS A 27 -1.78 -12.60 8.36
N TYR A 28 -2.13 -11.62 7.54
CA TYR A 28 -1.48 -10.32 7.57
C TYR A 28 -1.73 -9.64 8.92
N ARG A 29 -0.67 -9.06 9.50
CA ARG A 29 -0.75 -8.18 10.67
C ARG A 29 0.19 -6.99 10.46
N ASN A 30 -0.30 -5.79 10.77
CA ASN A 30 0.54 -4.60 10.90
C ASN A 30 0.71 -4.33 12.40
N ASP A 31 1.85 -4.73 12.95
CA ASP A 31 2.16 -4.58 14.38
C ASP A 31 2.78 -3.20 14.71
N GLY A 32 2.87 -2.30 13.73
CA GLY A 32 3.38 -0.94 13.89
C GLY A 32 2.28 0.13 13.87
N LEU A 33 2.68 1.37 13.59
CA LEU A 33 1.74 2.49 13.41
C LEU A 33 0.69 2.17 12.34
N SER A 34 -0.52 2.71 12.53
CA SER A 34 -1.59 2.63 11.54
C SER A 34 -1.18 3.29 10.21
N PHE A 35 -1.94 2.97 9.16
CA PHE A 35 -1.72 3.56 7.84
C PHE A 35 -1.75 5.10 7.90
N ASP A 36 -2.77 5.66 8.56
CA ASP A 36 -2.98 7.11 8.63
C ASP A 36 -1.90 7.81 9.45
N GLU A 37 -1.43 7.20 10.55
CA GLU A 37 -0.33 7.75 11.35
C GLU A 37 0.96 7.83 10.54
N ARG A 38 1.25 6.81 9.71
CA ARG A 38 2.42 6.81 8.83
C ARG A 38 2.31 7.89 7.75
N VAL A 39 1.14 8.01 7.10
CA VAL A 39 0.89 9.04 6.09
C VAL A 39 1.01 10.43 6.70
N SER A 40 0.43 10.65 7.88
CA SER A 40 0.54 11.89 8.64
C SER A 40 1.99 12.25 8.96
N GLY A 41 2.78 11.28 9.42
CA GLY A 41 4.22 11.46 9.65
C GLY A 41 4.97 11.90 8.40
N MET A 42 4.73 11.25 7.25
CA MET A 42 5.37 11.62 5.97
C MET A 42 4.96 13.02 5.50
N ASN A 43 3.68 13.35 5.58
CA ASN A 43 3.19 14.70 5.25
C ASN A 43 3.86 15.75 6.14
N LYS A 44 3.97 15.48 7.45
CA LYS A 44 4.62 16.41 8.37
C LYS A 44 6.10 16.60 8.05
N THR A 45 6.81 15.53 7.68
CA THR A 45 8.19 15.63 7.21
C THR A 45 8.31 16.49 5.94
N ALA A 46 7.39 16.35 4.99
CA ALA A 46 7.40 17.16 3.77
C ALA A 46 7.10 18.64 4.05
N GLU A 47 6.22 18.96 5.00
CA GLU A 47 6.00 20.34 5.46
C GLU A 47 7.27 20.96 6.05
N VAL A 48 7.94 20.24 6.97
CA VAL A 48 9.19 20.70 7.59
C VAL A 48 10.29 20.89 6.54
N ARG A 49 10.38 19.98 5.57
CA ARG A 49 11.32 20.09 4.44
C ARG A 49 11.01 21.35 3.60
N ALA A 50 9.75 21.62 3.30
CA ALA A 50 9.36 22.79 2.52
C ALA A 50 9.73 24.11 3.25
N ASP A 51 9.50 24.19 4.55
CA ASP A 51 9.91 25.33 5.38
C ASP A 51 11.44 25.53 5.37
N LEU A 52 12.21 24.44 5.51
CA LEU A 52 13.68 24.49 5.43
C LEU A 52 14.17 24.95 4.05
N LEU A 53 13.62 24.40 2.96
CA LEU A 53 14.02 24.78 1.60
C LEU A 53 13.70 26.26 1.31
N SER A 54 12.55 26.75 1.80
CA SER A 54 12.18 28.16 1.71
C SER A 54 13.20 29.05 2.42
N LYS A 55 13.64 28.67 3.62
CA LYS A 55 14.66 29.43 4.39
C LYS A 55 16.03 29.41 3.72
N LEU A 56 16.33 28.37 2.94
CA LEU A 56 17.59 28.21 2.21
C LEU A 56 17.55 28.80 0.79
N ASN A 57 16.45 29.44 0.37
CA ASN A 57 16.22 29.90 -1.01
C ASN A 57 16.45 28.79 -2.06
N LYS A 58 16.09 27.55 -1.72
CA LYS A 58 16.17 26.40 -2.63
C LYS A 58 14.82 26.14 -3.29
N ASN A 59 14.86 25.65 -4.52
CA ASN A 59 13.67 25.30 -5.29
C ASN A 59 12.89 24.14 -4.65
N SER A 60 11.58 24.12 -4.88
CA SER A 60 10.72 23.01 -4.52
C SER A 60 10.97 21.78 -5.39
N ASP A 61 10.67 20.60 -4.85
CA ASP A 61 10.73 19.31 -5.56
C ASP A 61 9.62 19.18 -6.66
N ASP A 62 8.88 20.26 -6.96
CA ASP A 62 7.74 20.31 -7.90
C ASP A 62 8.10 19.83 -9.32
N ILE A 63 9.30 20.14 -9.83
CA ILE A 63 9.74 19.71 -11.16
C ILE A 63 9.82 18.18 -11.21
N GLN A 64 10.46 17.57 -10.22
CA GLN A 64 10.61 16.12 -10.14
C GLN A 64 9.24 15.42 -10.01
N VAL A 65 8.30 16.01 -9.27
CA VAL A 65 6.93 15.48 -9.16
C VAL A 65 6.22 15.56 -10.51
N SER A 66 6.37 16.67 -11.24
CA SER A 66 5.78 16.82 -12.57
C SER A 66 6.32 15.76 -13.54
N GLU A 67 7.64 15.62 -13.64
CA GLU A 67 8.30 14.65 -14.51
C GLU A 67 7.88 13.20 -14.19
N PHE A 68 7.74 12.88 -12.90
CA PHE A 68 7.26 11.58 -12.46
C PHE A 68 5.81 11.31 -12.89
N LEU A 69 4.92 12.31 -12.78
CA LEU A 69 3.53 12.17 -13.20
C LEU A 69 3.41 12.04 -14.71
N ASP A 70 4.21 12.78 -15.48
CA ASP A 70 4.27 12.67 -16.94
C ASP A 70 4.80 11.31 -17.39
N TYR A 71 5.85 10.81 -16.72
CA TYR A 71 6.33 9.44 -16.91
C TYR A 71 5.21 8.42 -16.69
N LEU A 72 4.50 8.48 -15.56
CA LEU A 72 3.41 7.56 -15.28
C LEU A 72 2.24 7.68 -16.26
N LYS A 73 1.93 8.89 -16.72
CA LYS A 73 0.87 9.14 -17.70
C LYS A 73 1.13 8.36 -19.00
N ASN A 74 2.40 8.29 -19.42
CA ASN A 74 2.82 7.60 -20.64
C ASN A 74 3.02 6.09 -20.43
N GLU A 75 3.64 5.68 -19.32
CA GLU A 75 4.00 4.27 -19.09
C GLU A 75 2.88 3.44 -18.45
N ASN A 76 2.12 4.03 -17.52
CA ASN A 76 1.06 3.33 -16.82
C ASN A 76 -0.04 4.30 -16.34
N SER A 77 -0.92 4.66 -17.28
CA SER A 77 -2.02 5.59 -17.04
C SER A 77 -2.97 5.17 -15.92
N ARG A 78 -3.03 3.88 -15.56
CA ARG A 78 -3.83 3.39 -14.43
C ARG A 78 -3.25 3.86 -13.10
N ILE A 79 -1.92 3.79 -12.92
CA ILE A 79 -1.25 4.29 -11.72
C ILE A 79 -1.37 5.82 -11.65
N TYR A 80 -1.21 6.51 -12.79
CA TYR A 80 -1.45 7.95 -12.87
C TYR A 80 -2.88 8.31 -12.39
N HIS A 81 -3.90 7.67 -12.93
CA HIS A 81 -5.29 7.93 -12.52
C HIS A 81 -5.56 7.54 -11.05
N MET A 82 -4.92 6.49 -10.54
CA MET A 82 -5.00 6.12 -9.12
C MET A 82 -4.48 7.24 -8.22
N ILE A 83 -3.35 7.88 -8.57
CA ILE A 83 -2.82 9.02 -7.81
C ILE A 83 -3.84 10.17 -7.75
N TYR A 84 -4.41 10.54 -8.90
CA TYR A 84 -5.39 11.63 -8.97
C TYR A 84 -6.69 11.30 -8.23
N TYR A 85 -7.10 10.03 -8.28
CA TYR A 85 -8.24 9.53 -7.51
C TYR A 85 -7.98 9.63 -6.00
N LEU A 86 -6.84 9.14 -5.51
CA LEU A 86 -6.45 9.23 -4.09
C LEU A 86 -6.26 10.66 -3.61
N ALA A 87 -5.87 11.57 -4.51
CA ALA A 87 -5.74 12.99 -4.23
C ALA A 87 -7.09 13.73 -4.21
N GLU A 88 -8.20 13.06 -4.54
CA GLU A 88 -9.53 13.68 -4.66
C GLU A 88 -9.47 14.94 -5.54
N ILE A 89 -8.78 14.83 -6.66
CA ILE A 89 -8.71 15.88 -7.68
C ILE A 89 -9.91 15.70 -8.61
N GLU A 90 -10.64 16.79 -8.81
CA GLU A 90 -11.75 16.88 -9.77
C GLU A 90 -11.29 16.35 -11.13
N LYS A 91 -12.11 15.50 -11.75
CA LYS A 91 -11.75 14.78 -12.98
C LYS A 91 -11.39 15.74 -14.12
N GLU A 92 -11.97 16.93 -14.14
CA GLU A 92 -11.72 18.01 -15.09
C GLU A 92 -10.29 18.56 -15.01
N LYS A 93 -9.63 18.36 -13.87
CA LYS A 93 -8.22 18.72 -13.65
C LYS A 93 -7.26 17.58 -13.97
N ASN A 94 -7.75 16.38 -14.27
CA ASN A 94 -6.90 15.29 -14.71
C ASN A 94 -6.25 15.67 -16.04
N GLY A 95 -4.93 15.53 -16.12
CA GLY A 95 -4.16 15.88 -17.31
C GLY A 95 -3.71 17.33 -17.40
N ILE A 96 -4.12 18.20 -16.46
CA ILE A 96 -3.46 19.50 -16.27
C ILE A 96 -2.02 19.24 -15.79
N ASP A 97 -1.07 19.98 -16.35
CA ASP A 97 0.32 19.97 -15.90
C ASP A 97 0.38 20.27 -14.39
N TYR A 98 1.08 19.42 -13.65
CA TYR A 98 1.24 19.55 -12.20
C TYR A 98 1.76 20.94 -11.81
N LEU A 99 2.69 21.52 -12.57
CA LEU A 99 3.26 22.83 -12.29
C LEU A 99 2.21 23.94 -12.32
N LEU A 100 1.15 23.78 -13.11
CA LEU A 100 0.04 24.73 -13.28
C LEU A 100 -1.06 24.55 -12.22
N LEU A 101 -1.01 23.48 -11.42
CA LEU A 101 -1.99 23.25 -10.36
C LEU A 101 -1.85 24.27 -9.21
N LYS A 102 -2.99 24.59 -8.59
CA LYS A 102 -3.00 25.41 -7.38
C LYS A 102 -2.28 24.68 -6.25
N ARG A 103 -1.65 25.43 -5.34
CA ARG A 103 -0.94 24.88 -4.16
C ARG A 103 -1.76 23.82 -3.40
N LYS A 104 -3.06 24.05 -3.20
CA LYS A 104 -3.96 23.10 -2.53
C LYS A 104 -4.04 21.73 -3.23
N ASP A 105 -4.05 21.75 -4.57
CA ASP A 105 -4.18 20.55 -5.40
C ASP A 105 -2.82 19.82 -5.46
N LYS A 106 -1.70 20.57 -5.50
CA LYS A 106 -0.35 20.00 -5.33
C LYS A 106 -0.18 19.27 -4.00
N ILE A 107 -0.62 19.87 -2.89
CA ILE A 107 -0.57 19.24 -1.56
C ILE A 107 -1.35 17.92 -1.55
N LYS A 108 -2.55 17.89 -2.14
CA LYS A 108 -3.35 16.68 -2.26
C LYS A 108 -2.64 15.57 -3.02
N ILE A 109 -1.95 15.92 -4.12
CA ILE A 109 -1.14 14.96 -4.89
C ILE A 109 0.03 14.42 -4.05
N ILE A 110 0.76 15.28 -3.33
CA ILE A 110 1.83 14.84 -2.43
C ILE A 110 1.30 13.88 -1.36
N ASN A 111 0.14 14.19 -0.77
CA ASN A 111 -0.52 13.31 0.20
C ASN A 111 -0.84 11.93 -0.41
N ALA A 112 -1.35 11.88 -1.64
CA ALA A 112 -1.61 10.64 -2.36
C ALA A 112 -0.32 9.84 -2.64
N LEU A 113 0.78 10.51 -2.99
CA LEU A 113 2.08 9.86 -3.16
C LEU A 113 2.59 9.27 -1.83
N HIS A 114 2.37 9.94 -0.70
CA HIS A 114 2.71 9.38 0.62
C HIS A 114 1.84 8.18 0.99
N GLN A 115 0.53 8.20 0.68
CA GLN A 115 -0.33 7.02 0.83
C GLN A 115 0.24 5.81 0.06
N ILE A 116 0.71 6.01 -1.17
CA ILE A 116 1.33 4.96 -1.98
C ILE A 116 2.67 4.50 -1.37
N LYS A 117 3.52 5.42 -0.89
CA LYS A 117 4.78 5.04 -0.22
C LYS A 117 4.51 4.21 1.03
N VAL A 118 3.55 4.61 1.86
CA VAL A 118 3.15 3.83 3.05
C VAL A 118 2.61 2.47 2.62
N LEU A 119 1.72 2.41 1.62
CA LEU A 119 1.19 1.15 1.10
C LEU A 119 2.32 0.23 0.63
N SER A 120 3.28 0.74 -0.14
CA SER A 120 4.40 -0.06 -0.65
C SER A 120 5.25 -0.69 0.46
N ALA A 121 5.38 -0.02 1.61
CA ALA A 121 6.11 -0.54 2.76
C ALA A 121 5.31 -1.60 3.54
N LEU A 122 3.98 -1.62 3.39
CA LEU A 122 3.07 -2.54 4.06
C LEU A 122 2.71 -3.77 3.21
N ILE A 123 2.97 -3.74 1.90
CA ILE A 123 2.77 -4.90 1.01
C ILE A 123 3.64 -6.07 1.49
N PRO A 124 3.10 -7.30 1.58
CA PRO A 124 3.89 -8.48 1.93
C PRO A 124 5.08 -8.66 0.97
N ASN A 125 6.28 -8.84 1.52
CA ASN A 125 7.52 -8.97 0.73
C ASN A 125 7.70 -10.35 0.07
N LYS A 126 6.98 -11.37 0.54
CA LYS A 126 7.03 -12.74 0.00
C LYS A 126 5.73 -13.05 -0.74
N LEU A 127 5.67 -12.62 -2.00
CA LEU A 127 4.58 -12.93 -2.91
C LEU A 127 4.96 -14.15 -3.75
N ALA A 128 4.04 -15.09 -3.86
CA ALA A 128 4.13 -16.22 -4.78
C ALA A 128 2.85 -16.27 -5.61
N MET A 129 2.96 -16.75 -6.86
CA MET A 129 1.79 -16.98 -7.69
C MET A 129 0.92 -18.07 -7.05
N PRO A 130 -0.42 -17.93 -7.08
CA PRO A 130 -1.31 -18.98 -6.60
C PRO A 130 -1.22 -20.23 -7.50
N ILE A 131 -1.44 -21.41 -6.91
CA ILE A 131 -1.48 -22.73 -7.57
C ILE A 131 -2.93 -23.13 -7.76
#